data_AF-A0A7Y4H995-F1
#
_entry.id   AF-A0A7Y4H995-F1
#
_cell.length_a   1.000
_cell.length_b   1.000
_cell.length_c   1.000
_cell.angle_alpha   90.00
_cell.angle_beta   90.00
_cell.angle_gamma   90.00
#
_symmetry.space_group_name_H-M   'P 1'
#
loop_
_entity.id
_entity.type
_entity.pdbx_description
1 polymer ?
#
loop_
_entity_poly.entity_id
_entity_poly.type
_entity_poly.pdbx_seq_one_letter_code
_entity_poly.pdbx_strand_id
1 'polypeptide(L)'
;MRSWIARRSLRAFAKRFGYDVSYLEMILNVSPSAFFKFAPLMKAAAHRESVPVDASFAAKIVGALAEDCGPCTQLIVDMALEAGMAKDQIEAVLRRDPRAMNDATTLGFRFADAVVRRASEEDEFRDAVRAQWGQKGVIDLTLALQLGRMFPMVKAGLGYAKECRRVSVSGHNVDVVKQAA
;
A
#
# COMPACT_ATOMS: atom_id res chain seq x y z
N MET A 1 -0.03 -24.10 18.82
CA MET A 1 1.00 -24.06 17.77
C MET A 1 0.77 -22.92 16.77
N ARG A 2 -0.38 -22.83 16.09
CA ARG A 2 -0.67 -21.78 15.07
C ARG A 2 -0.46 -20.34 15.57
N SER A 3 -0.97 -19.98 16.75
CA SER A 3 -0.80 -18.63 17.31
C SER A 3 0.65 -18.30 17.68
N TRP A 4 1.46 -19.30 18.07
CA TRP A 4 2.88 -19.11 18.34
C TRP A 4 3.66 -18.78 17.06
N ILE A 5 3.38 -19.50 15.96
CA ILE A 5 3.95 -19.23 14.64
C ILE A 5 3.53 -17.84 14.16
N ALA A 6 2.24 -17.50 14.28
CA ALA A 6 1.73 -16.19 13.91
C ALA A 6 2.43 -15.06 14.67
N ARG A 7 2.54 -15.14 16.01
CA ARG A 7 3.29 -14.17 16.81
C ARG A 7 4.76 -14.05 16.38
N ARG A 8 5.41 -15.18 16.08
CA ARG A 8 6.80 -15.16 15.58
C ARG A 8 6.91 -14.46 14.23
N SER A 9 5.97 -14.70 13.32
CA SER A 9 5.91 -14.04 12.01
C SER A 9 5.67 -12.53 12.14
N LEU A 10 4.73 -12.12 13.01
CA LEU A 10 4.47 -10.70 13.29
C LEU A 10 5.70 -9.98 13.84
N ARG A 11 6.40 -10.58 14.82
CA ARG A 11 7.66 -10.00 15.35
C ARG A 11 8.76 -9.91 14.29
N ALA A 12 8.89 -10.91 13.43
CA ALA A 12 9.87 -10.87 12.34
C ALA A 12 9.54 -9.74 11.35
N PHE A 13 8.27 -9.57 11.00
CA PHE A 13 7.79 -8.48 10.14
C PHE A 13 8.04 -7.10 10.78
N ALA A 14 7.66 -6.94 12.05
CA ALA A 14 7.87 -5.71 12.81
C ALA A 14 9.34 -5.31 12.86
N LYS A 15 10.24 -6.29 13.07
CA LYS A 15 11.69 -6.06 13.06
C LYS A 15 12.22 -5.69 11.68
N ARG A 16 11.75 -6.36 10.62
CA ARG A 16 12.20 -6.13 9.23
C ARG A 16 11.91 -4.70 8.76
N PHE A 17 10.72 -4.19 9.08
CA PHE A 17 10.25 -2.89 8.58
C PHE A 17 10.19 -1.78 9.64
N GLY A 18 10.59 -2.06 10.89
CA GLY A 18 10.44 -1.09 11.98
C GLY A 18 8.99 -0.59 12.12
N TYR A 19 8.03 -1.52 12.00
CA TYR A 19 6.59 -1.23 11.91
C TYR A 19 5.83 -1.77 13.12
N ASP A 20 4.93 -0.95 13.67
CA ASP A 20 4.07 -1.34 14.78
C ASP A 20 2.97 -2.32 14.35
N VAL A 21 3.09 -3.56 14.81
CA VAL A 21 2.13 -4.65 14.62
C VAL A 21 1.23 -4.88 15.83
N SER A 22 1.22 -3.99 16.82
CA SER A 22 0.48 -4.18 18.09
C SER A 22 -1.01 -4.44 17.87
N TYR A 23 -1.62 -3.85 16.83
CA TYR A 23 -3.02 -4.12 16.47
C TYR A 23 -3.23 -5.57 16.02
N LEU A 24 -2.29 -6.15 15.26
CA LEU A 24 -2.36 -7.55 14.82
C LEU A 24 -2.15 -8.51 15.98
N GLU A 25 -1.24 -8.16 16.90
CA GLU A 25 -1.02 -8.93 18.12
C GLU A 25 -2.27 -8.89 19.02
N MET A 26 -2.93 -7.72 19.12
CA MET A 26 -4.20 -7.58 19.83
C MET A 26 -5.29 -8.46 19.21
N ILE A 27 -5.51 -8.42 17.88
CA ILE A 27 -6.50 -9.28 17.22
C ILE A 27 -6.17 -10.76 17.50
N LEU A 28 -4.90 -11.17 17.38
CA LEU A 28 -4.50 -12.55 17.64
C LEU A 28 -4.72 -12.98 19.10
N ASN A 29 -4.56 -12.06 20.05
CA ASN A 29 -4.74 -12.35 21.47
C ASN A 29 -6.21 -12.38 21.88
N VAL A 30 -7.03 -11.45 21.38
CA VAL A 30 -8.44 -11.28 21.75
C VAL A 30 -9.35 -12.18 20.92
N SER A 31 -9.10 -12.28 19.60
CA SER A 31 -9.88 -13.09 18.67
C SER A 31 -8.97 -13.81 17.66
N PRO A 32 -8.34 -14.93 18.05
CA PRO A 32 -7.53 -15.74 17.13
C PRO A 32 -8.33 -16.15 15.87
N SER A 33 -9.64 -16.39 16.00
CA SER A 33 -10.51 -16.71 14.86
C SER A 33 -10.54 -15.57 13.84
N ALA A 34 -10.71 -14.32 14.28
CA ALA A 34 -10.67 -13.16 13.39
C ALA A 34 -9.28 -12.99 12.75
N PHE A 35 -8.20 -13.15 13.54
CA PHE A 35 -6.84 -13.08 13.02
C PHE A 35 -6.61 -14.09 11.88
N PHE A 36 -6.98 -15.36 12.06
CA PHE A 36 -6.75 -16.38 11.03
C PHE A 36 -7.67 -16.25 9.82
N LYS A 37 -8.82 -15.57 9.94
CA LYS A 37 -9.62 -15.15 8.78
C LYS A 37 -8.99 -13.98 8.03
N PHE A 38 -8.30 -13.09 8.76
CA PHE A 38 -7.63 -11.92 8.20
C PHE A 38 -6.27 -12.23 7.56
N ALA A 39 -5.52 -13.19 8.12
CA ALA A 39 -4.15 -13.51 7.70
C ALA A 39 -3.97 -13.79 6.19
N PRO A 40 -4.90 -14.48 5.48
CA PRO A 40 -4.79 -14.64 4.03
C PRO A 40 -4.73 -13.32 3.25
N LEU A 41 -5.32 -12.24 3.77
CA LEU A 41 -5.29 -10.92 3.14
C LEU A 41 -3.89 -10.30 3.15
N MET A 42 -3.03 -10.66 4.12
CA MET A 42 -1.62 -10.26 4.11
C MET A 42 -0.87 -10.88 2.93
N LYS A 43 -1.18 -12.13 2.59
CA LYS A 43 -0.63 -12.78 1.39
C LYS A 43 -1.21 -12.18 0.11
N ALA A 44 -2.52 -11.94 0.09
CA ALA A 44 -3.19 -11.27 -1.03
C ALA A 44 -2.60 -9.87 -1.28
N ALA A 45 -2.17 -9.16 -0.24
CA ALA A 45 -1.54 -7.85 -0.36
C ALA A 45 -0.20 -7.90 -1.12
N ALA A 46 0.44 -9.06 -1.23
CA ALA A 46 1.64 -9.25 -2.04
C ALA A 46 1.35 -9.75 -3.47
N HIS A 47 0.07 -9.91 -3.85
CA HIS A 47 -0.30 -10.39 -5.18
C HIS A 47 0.13 -9.41 -6.28
N ARG A 48 0.79 -9.95 -7.30
CA ARG A 48 1.21 -9.28 -8.52
C ARG A 48 1.58 -10.36 -9.54
N GLU A 49 0.93 -10.39 -10.69
CA GLU A 49 1.22 -11.36 -11.75
C GLU A 49 1.77 -10.73 -13.03
N SER A 50 1.28 -9.56 -13.39
CA SER A 50 1.43 -8.99 -14.73
C SER A 50 2.04 -7.58 -14.74
N VAL A 51 1.69 -6.75 -13.75
CA VAL A 51 2.19 -5.38 -13.71
C VAL A 51 3.62 -5.31 -13.16
N PRO A 52 4.43 -4.34 -13.62
CA PRO A 52 5.75 -4.08 -13.06
C PRO A 52 5.66 -3.63 -11.59
N VAL A 53 6.79 -3.75 -10.88
CA VAL A 53 6.93 -3.32 -9.47
C VAL A 53 6.46 -1.89 -9.30
N ASP A 54 6.93 -0.99 -10.15
CA ASP A 54 6.63 0.45 -10.16
C ASP A 54 5.13 0.75 -10.17
N ALA A 55 4.37 0.15 -11.09
CA ALA A 55 2.92 0.36 -11.17
C ALA A 55 2.19 -0.17 -9.94
N SER A 56 2.58 -1.36 -9.45
CA SER A 56 1.97 -1.97 -8.27
C SER A 56 2.20 -1.15 -7.00
N PHE A 57 3.43 -0.68 -6.79
CA PHE A 57 3.75 0.12 -5.62
C PHE A 57 3.22 1.55 -5.72
N ALA A 58 3.15 2.15 -6.91
CA ALA A 58 2.45 3.41 -7.10
C ALA A 58 0.99 3.32 -6.61
N ALA A 59 0.26 2.27 -7.02
CA ALA A 59 -1.12 2.05 -6.59
C ALA A 59 -1.25 1.79 -5.07
N LYS A 60 -0.32 1.03 -4.48
CA LYS A 60 -0.27 0.80 -3.02
C LYS A 60 -0.05 2.08 -2.22
N ILE A 61 0.90 2.90 -2.67
CA ILE A 61 1.23 4.18 -2.02
C ILE A 61 0.02 5.10 -2.09
N VAL A 62 -0.62 5.24 -3.26
CA VAL A 62 -1.86 6.01 -3.41
C VAL A 62 -2.95 5.51 -2.44
N GLY A 63 -3.10 4.19 -2.30
CA GLY A 63 -4.03 3.60 -1.34
C GLY A 63 -3.74 4.00 0.11
N ALA A 64 -2.53 3.85 0.60
CA ALA A 64 -2.22 4.25 1.98
C ALA A 64 -2.32 5.76 2.21
N LEU A 65 -1.97 6.58 1.22
CA LEU A 65 -2.13 8.03 1.26
C LEU A 65 -3.60 8.46 1.37
N ALA A 66 -4.50 7.75 0.69
CA ALA A 66 -5.94 8.03 0.74
C ALA A 66 -6.54 7.90 2.15
N GLU A 67 -5.93 7.08 3.01
CA GLU A 67 -6.39 6.83 4.39
C GLU A 67 -5.60 7.62 5.45
N ASP A 68 -4.74 8.57 5.03
CA ASP A 68 -3.91 9.44 5.88
C ASP A 68 -3.11 8.71 6.98
N CYS A 69 -2.70 7.46 6.73
CA CYS A 69 -1.92 6.67 7.68
C CYS A 69 -0.41 6.78 7.41
N GLY A 70 0.26 7.76 8.01
CA GLY A 70 1.71 7.98 7.88
C GLY A 70 2.58 6.72 8.07
N PRO A 71 2.41 5.94 9.15
CA PRO A 71 3.15 4.68 9.35
C PRO A 71 2.85 3.61 8.28
N CYS A 72 1.61 3.57 7.76
CA CYS A 72 1.24 2.62 6.71
C CYS A 72 1.88 3.03 5.37
N THR A 73 1.89 4.32 5.07
CA THR A 73 2.58 4.86 3.89
C THR A 73 4.08 4.58 3.96
N GLN A 74 4.71 4.82 5.11
CA GLN A 74 6.14 4.50 5.30
C GLN A 74 6.41 3.01 5.07
N LEU A 75 5.58 2.12 5.63
CA LEU A 75 5.74 0.68 5.43
C LEU A 75 5.72 0.31 3.93
N ILE A 76 4.79 0.89 3.16
CA ILE A 76 4.72 0.63 1.71
C ILE A 76 5.93 1.20 0.98
N VAL A 77 6.44 2.37 1.38
CA VAL A 77 7.70 2.94 0.86
C VAL A 77 8.88 2.01 1.11
N ASP A 78 9.01 1.48 2.33
CA ASP A 78 10.10 0.55 2.68
C ASP A 78 9.99 -0.76 1.88
N MET A 79 8.76 -1.26 1.67
CA MET A 79 8.50 -2.42 0.82
C MET A 79 8.79 -2.15 -0.67
N ALA A 80 8.53 -0.93 -1.16
CA ALA A 80 8.81 -0.53 -2.53
C ALA A 80 10.32 -0.47 -2.79
N LEU A 81 11.07 0.13 -1.86
CA LEU A 81 12.53 0.16 -1.87
C LEU A 81 13.12 -1.26 -1.87
N GLU A 82 12.61 -2.12 -0.99
CA GLU A 82 13.06 -3.51 -0.91
C GLU A 82 12.74 -4.31 -2.18
N ALA A 83 11.62 -4.00 -2.85
CA ALA A 83 11.25 -4.60 -4.13
C ALA A 83 12.01 -4.02 -5.34
N GLY A 84 12.88 -3.03 -5.12
CA GLY A 84 13.73 -2.43 -6.16
C GLY A 84 13.07 -1.28 -6.94
N MET A 85 11.95 -0.72 -6.47
CA MET A 85 11.40 0.50 -7.07
C MET A 85 12.38 1.66 -6.87
N ALA A 86 12.62 2.42 -7.93
CA ALA A 86 13.57 3.52 -7.90
C ALA A 86 13.10 4.65 -6.94
N LYS A 87 14.06 5.24 -6.21
CA LYS A 87 13.78 6.19 -5.13
C LYS A 87 13.06 7.44 -5.62
N ASP A 88 13.52 7.98 -6.74
CA ASP A 88 12.94 9.12 -7.45
C ASP A 88 11.48 8.86 -7.86
N GLN A 89 11.17 7.63 -8.26
CA GLN A 89 9.81 7.23 -8.62
C GLN A 89 8.89 7.16 -7.40
N ILE A 90 9.38 6.63 -6.28
CA ILE A 90 8.64 6.66 -5.00
C ILE A 90 8.38 8.11 -4.57
N GLU A 91 9.39 8.96 -4.62
CA GLU A 91 9.26 10.38 -4.30
C GLU A 91 8.26 11.09 -5.21
N ALA A 92 8.30 10.82 -6.52
CA ALA A 92 7.34 11.38 -7.48
C ALA A 92 5.90 11.01 -7.12
N VAL A 93 5.64 9.75 -6.73
CA VAL A 93 4.31 9.31 -6.27
C VAL A 93 3.88 10.02 -4.99
N LEU A 94 4.76 10.11 -3.98
CA LEU A 94 4.48 10.80 -2.71
C LEU A 94 4.19 12.29 -2.89
N ARG A 95 4.89 12.93 -3.83
CA ARG A 95 4.71 14.33 -4.22
C ARG A 95 3.54 14.53 -5.20
N ARG A 96 2.97 13.45 -5.70
CA ARG A 96 1.92 13.46 -6.72
C ARG A 96 2.33 14.24 -7.97
N ASP A 97 3.54 14.01 -8.47
CA ASP A 97 4.09 14.66 -9.67
C ASP A 97 4.23 13.65 -10.83
N PRO A 98 3.18 13.46 -11.65
CA PRO A 98 3.22 12.54 -12.79
C PRO A 98 4.30 12.86 -13.83
N ARG A 99 4.83 14.08 -13.86
CA ARG A 99 5.88 14.46 -14.84
C ARG A 99 7.25 13.90 -14.47
N ALA A 100 7.47 13.57 -13.20
CA ALA A 100 8.68 12.93 -12.69
C ALA A 100 8.55 11.40 -12.66
N MET A 101 7.39 10.86 -13.01
CA MET A 101 7.13 9.43 -13.04
C MET A 101 7.48 8.84 -14.41
N ASN A 102 8.04 7.63 -14.43
CA ASN A 102 8.11 6.82 -15.63
C ASN A 102 6.70 6.32 -16.04
N ASP A 103 6.59 5.72 -17.22
CA ASP A 103 5.29 5.33 -17.79
C ASP A 103 4.52 4.34 -16.90
N ALA A 104 5.22 3.35 -16.34
CA ALA A 104 4.61 2.34 -15.49
C ALA A 104 4.10 2.93 -14.16
N THR A 105 4.92 3.74 -13.49
CA THR A 105 4.56 4.48 -12.28
C THR A 105 3.37 5.39 -12.56
N THR A 106 3.39 6.12 -13.67
CA THR A 106 2.32 7.04 -14.07
C THR A 106 0.99 6.32 -14.26
N LEU A 107 0.98 5.20 -14.99
CA LEU A 107 -0.24 4.46 -15.26
C LEU A 107 -0.82 3.85 -13.97
N GLY A 108 0.02 3.27 -13.11
CA GLY A 108 -0.39 2.76 -11.80
C GLY A 108 -0.93 3.86 -10.88
N PHE A 109 -0.26 5.02 -10.85
CA PHE A 109 -0.68 6.20 -10.08
C PHE A 109 -2.02 6.75 -10.56
N ARG A 110 -2.19 7.00 -11.87
CA ARG A 110 -3.40 7.59 -12.44
C ARG A 110 -4.62 6.69 -12.27
N PHE A 111 -4.46 5.39 -12.55
CA PHE A 111 -5.50 4.40 -12.27
C PHE A 111 -5.93 4.45 -10.80
N ALA A 112 -4.97 4.38 -9.88
CA ALA A 112 -5.27 4.35 -8.47
C ALA A 112 -5.90 5.66 -7.96
N ASP A 113 -5.40 6.80 -8.41
CA ASP A 113 -5.91 8.11 -8.02
C ASP A 113 -7.33 8.35 -8.53
N ALA A 114 -7.61 7.98 -9.79
CA ALA A 114 -8.94 8.11 -10.38
C ALA A 114 -9.97 7.27 -9.60
N VAL A 115 -9.63 6.03 -9.23
CA VAL A 115 -10.50 5.17 -8.41
C VAL A 115 -10.74 5.77 -7.02
N VAL A 116 -9.69 6.29 -6.36
CA VAL A 116 -9.82 6.90 -5.03
C VAL A 116 -10.71 8.15 -5.08
N ARG A 117 -10.52 8.99 -6.10
CA ARG A 117 -11.26 10.24 -6.28
C ARG A 117 -12.64 10.06 -6.91
N ARG A 118 -12.96 8.86 -7.40
CA ARG A 118 -14.14 8.58 -8.22
C ARG A 118 -14.22 9.53 -9.41
N ALA A 119 -13.08 9.68 -10.11
CA ALA A 119 -12.97 10.59 -11.23
C ALA A 119 -13.83 10.10 -12.42
N SER A 120 -14.34 11.04 -13.22
CA SER A 120 -15.11 10.70 -14.44
C SER A 120 -14.31 9.90 -15.47
N GLU A 121 -12.99 10.00 -15.40
CA GLU A 121 -11.98 9.34 -16.25
C GLU A 121 -11.51 7.97 -15.71
N GLU A 122 -12.17 7.42 -14.68
CA GLU A 122 -11.81 6.10 -14.12
C GLU A 122 -11.76 4.99 -15.17
N ASP A 123 -12.76 4.97 -16.07
CA ASP A 123 -12.85 3.96 -17.14
C ASP A 123 -11.69 4.09 -18.14
N GLU A 124 -11.26 5.32 -18.47
CA GLU A 124 -10.13 5.58 -19.37
C GLU A 124 -8.84 4.97 -18.81
N PHE A 125 -8.53 5.21 -17.54
CA PHE A 125 -7.31 4.65 -16.94
C PHE A 125 -7.42 3.13 -16.75
N ARG A 126 -8.60 2.59 -16.46
CA ARG A 126 -8.81 1.14 -16.39
C ARG A 126 -8.58 0.50 -17.76
N ASP A 127 -9.03 1.14 -18.82
CA ASP A 127 -8.86 0.66 -20.20
C ASP A 127 -7.40 0.76 -20.64
N ALA A 128 -6.68 1.82 -20.26
CA ALA A 128 -5.25 1.95 -20.49
C ALA A 128 -4.44 0.85 -19.77
N VAL A 129 -4.77 0.55 -18.51
CA VAL A 129 -4.20 -0.60 -17.77
C VAL A 129 -4.49 -1.92 -18.47
N ARG A 130 -5.74 -2.12 -18.95
CA ARG A 130 -6.12 -3.34 -19.66
C ARG A 130 -5.40 -3.47 -20.99
N ALA A 131 -5.20 -2.38 -21.72
CA ALA A 131 -4.47 -2.38 -22.98
C ALA A 131 -2.99 -2.75 -22.76
N GLN A 132 -2.38 -2.24 -21.68
CA GLN A 132 -0.96 -2.46 -21.40
C GLN A 132 -0.65 -3.82 -20.76
N TRP A 133 -1.47 -4.28 -19.81
CA TRP A 133 -1.19 -5.45 -18.97
C TRP A 133 -2.34 -6.48 -18.93
N GLY A 134 -3.36 -6.29 -19.76
CA GLY A 134 -4.52 -7.18 -19.82
C GLY A 134 -5.41 -7.09 -18.59
N GLN A 135 -6.39 -8.02 -18.50
CA GLN A 135 -7.30 -8.08 -17.36
C GLN A 135 -6.59 -8.40 -16.05
N LYS A 136 -5.49 -9.18 -16.11
CA LYS A 136 -4.64 -9.45 -14.95
C LYS A 136 -4.04 -8.16 -14.39
N GLY A 137 -3.67 -7.21 -15.24
CA GLY A 137 -3.15 -5.92 -14.80
C GLY A 137 -4.16 -5.09 -14.03
N VAL A 138 -5.42 -5.10 -14.49
CA VAL A 138 -6.53 -4.45 -13.79
C VAL A 138 -6.74 -5.08 -12.41
N ILE A 139 -6.71 -6.41 -12.32
CA ILE A 139 -6.82 -7.15 -11.05
C ILE A 139 -5.66 -6.82 -10.12
N ASP A 140 -4.42 -6.88 -10.61
CA ASP A 140 -3.21 -6.58 -9.85
C ASP A 140 -3.28 -5.19 -9.22
N LEU A 141 -3.58 -4.16 -10.01
CA LEU A 141 -3.63 -2.78 -9.51
C LEU A 141 -4.81 -2.54 -8.58
N THR A 142 -5.95 -3.19 -8.83
CA THR A 142 -7.11 -3.11 -7.93
C THR A 142 -6.75 -3.70 -6.57
N LEU A 143 -6.16 -4.90 -6.52
CA LEU A 143 -5.75 -5.52 -5.26
C LEU A 143 -4.63 -4.73 -4.58
N ALA A 144 -3.68 -4.21 -5.35
CA ALA A 144 -2.60 -3.35 -4.85
C ALA A 144 -3.16 -2.11 -4.14
N LEU A 145 -4.10 -1.41 -4.77
CA LEU A 145 -4.78 -0.25 -4.22
C LEU A 145 -5.60 -0.62 -2.97
N GLN A 146 -6.56 -1.54 -3.09
CA GLN A 146 -7.53 -1.79 -2.02
C GLN A 146 -6.87 -2.41 -0.79
N LEU A 147 -5.91 -3.30 -0.96
CA LEU A 147 -5.19 -3.89 0.17
C LEU A 147 -4.18 -2.91 0.78
N GLY A 148 -3.74 -1.88 0.04
CA GLY A 148 -3.02 -0.74 0.62
C GLY A 148 -3.88 0.11 1.56
N ARG A 149 -5.19 0.22 1.29
CA ARG A 149 -6.17 0.98 2.10
C ARG A 149 -6.70 0.22 3.30
N MET A 150 -6.85 -1.10 3.16
CA MET A 150 -7.50 -1.95 4.15
C MET A 150 -6.80 -1.92 5.52
N PHE A 151 -5.48 -2.07 5.58
CA PHE A 151 -4.75 -2.09 6.86
C PHE A 151 -4.84 -0.77 7.63
N PRO A 152 -4.68 0.42 7.00
CA PRO A 152 -5.00 1.70 7.62
C PRO A 152 -6.39 1.73 8.27
N MET A 153 -7.43 1.31 7.53
CA MET A 153 -8.81 1.36 8.00
C MET A 153 -9.09 0.36 9.14
N VAL A 154 -8.49 -0.83 9.09
CA VAL A 154 -8.52 -1.78 10.21
C VAL A 154 -7.83 -1.19 11.44
N LYS A 155 -6.67 -0.54 11.29
CA LYS A 155 -6.02 0.15 12.41
C LYS A 155 -6.89 1.26 12.98
N ALA A 156 -7.54 2.06 12.13
CA ALA A 156 -8.44 3.13 12.56
C ALA A 156 -9.62 2.57 13.36
N GLY A 157 -10.33 1.57 12.82
CA GLY A 157 -11.47 0.95 13.49
C GLY A 157 -11.13 0.27 14.82
N LEU A 158 -9.90 -0.23 14.98
CA LEU A 158 -9.42 -0.82 16.23
C LEU A 158 -8.81 0.21 17.21
N GLY A 159 -8.73 1.49 16.83
CA GLY A 159 -8.15 2.54 17.67
C GLY A 159 -6.62 2.54 17.74
N TYR A 160 -5.95 2.06 16.69
CA TYR A 160 -4.48 2.03 16.53
C TYR A 160 -3.95 3.03 15.49
N ALA A 161 -4.81 3.84 14.86
CA ALA A 161 -4.41 4.97 14.02
C ALA A 161 -4.09 6.20 14.88
N LYS A 162 -3.04 6.11 15.71
CA LYS A 162 -2.69 7.14 16.71
C LYS A 162 -1.38 7.88 16.42
N GLU A 163 -0.63 7.47 15.42
CA GLU A 163 0.70 7.99 15.13
C GLU A 163 0.71 8.82 13.86
N CYS A 164 1.09 10.09 14.00
CA CYS A 164 1.49 10.93 12.88
C CYS A 164 2.99 10.72 12.61
N ARG A 165 3.32 9.92 11.59
CA ARG A 165 4.71 9.67 11.17
C ARG A 165 4.98 10.37 9.84
N ARG A 166 6.07 11.16 9.78
CA ARG A 166 6.59 11.68 8.50
C ARG A 166 7.11 10.54 7.65
N VAL A 167 6.90 10.65 6.34
CA VAL A 167 7.40 9.69 5.37
C VAL A 167 8.81 10.09 4.94
N SER A 168 9.72 9.12 4.88
CA SER A 168 11.06 9.29 4.36
C SER A 168 11.38 8.25 3.30
N VAL A 169 12.17 8.65 2.30
CA VAL A 169 12.71 7.77 1.26
C VAL A 169 14.22 7.74 1.44
N SER A 170 14.78 6.57 1.74
CA SER A 170 16.22 6.40 1.99
C SER A 170 16.82 7.37 3.02
N GLY A 171 16.07 7.70 4.07
CA GLY A 171 16.53 8.59 5.15
C GLY A 171 16.26 10.07 4.92
N HIS A 172 15.73 10.48 3.77
CA HIS A 172 15.32 11.85 3.49
C HIS A 172 13.82 12.02 3.66
N ASN A 173 13.38 12.99 4.48
CA ASN A 173 11.95 13.30 4.61
C ASN A 173 11.42 13.82 3.27
N VAL A 174 10.23 13.34 2.89
CA VAL A 174 9.54 13.77 1.69
C VAL A 174 8.27 14.51 2.10
N ASP A 175 8.05 15.68 1.52
CA ASP A 175 6.79 16.41 1.68
C ASP A 175 5.69 15.67 0.93
N VAL A 176 4.85 14.97 1.69
CA VAL A 176 3.71 14.22 1.18
C VAL A 176 2.58 15.19 0.86
N VAL A 177 2.14 15.22 -0.40
CA VAL A 177 0.99 16.03 -0.80
C VAL A 177 -0.29 15.27 -0.43
N LYS A 178 -0.99 15.75 0.59
CA LYS A 178 -2.28 15.19 1.01
C LYS A 178 -3.34 15.39 -0.08
N GLN A 179 -4.24 14.43 -0.20
CA GLN A 179 -5.46 14.61 -0.99
C GLN A 179 -6.32 15.68 -0.27
N ALA A 180 -6.75 16.72 -1.00
CA ALA A 180 -7.80 17.60 -0.49
C ALA A 180 -9.07 16.77 -0.31
N ALA A 181 -9.68 16.87 0.88
CA ALA A 181 -10.91 16.20 1.24
C ALA A 181 -12.10 16.66 0.39
#